data_AF-A0A395IUR4-F1
#
_entry.id   AF-A0A395IUR4-F1
#
_cell.length_a   1.000
_cell.length_b   1.000
_cell.length_c   1.000
_cell.angle_alpha   90.00
_cell.angle_beta   90.00
_cell.angle_gamma   90.00
#
_symmetry.space_group_name_H-M   'P 1'
#
loop_
_entity.id
_entity.type
_entity.pdbx_description
1 polymer ?
#
loop_
_entity_poly.entity_id
_entity_poly.type
_entity_poly.pdbx_seq_one_letter_code
_entity_poly.pdbx_strand_id
1 'polypeptide(L)'
;MSPPSTKAIILISGNGSNLQALIDASQTTMPHLKIIRVISNRKTAYGLTRAQGASIPTTYHNLLAGKYHSKDEKDPSVIQAAREKYDADLADLVISEQPDIIICAGWMHILATDVH
;
A
#
# COMPACT_ATOMS: atom_id res chain seq x y z
N MET A 1 -14.16 23.63 16.83
CA MET A 1 -14.42 22.76 15.65
C MET A 1 -13.54 21.53 15.79
N SER A 2 -14.09 20.33 15.65
CA SER A 2 -13.29 19.11 15.59
C SER A 2 -12.51 19.07 14.28
N PRO A 3 -11.25 18.59 14.26
CA PRO A 3 -10.46 18.54 13.03
C PRO A 3 -11.14 17.63 11.99
N PRO A 4 -10.97 17.93 10.68
CA PRO A 4 -11.54 17.13 9.62
C PRO A 4 -10.96 15.70 9.65
N SER A 5 -11.74 14.76 9.14
CA SER A 5 -11.29 13.38 8.99
C SER A 5 -10.13 13.31 7.98
N THR A 6 -9.10 12.53 8.28
CA THR A 6 -7.97 12.25 7.38
C THR A 6 -8.11 10.84 6.83
N LYS A 7 -8.33 10.71 5.52
CA LYS A 7 -8.38 9.44 4.81
C LYS A 7 -6.96 8.94 4.54
N ALA A 8 -6.67 7.73 5.02
CA ALA A 8 -5.36 7.11 4.88
C ALA A 8 -5.43 5.82 4.08
N ILE A 9 -4.48 5.65 3.17
CA ILE A 9 -4.15 4.37 2.55
C ILE A 9 -2.88 3.82 3.18
N ILE A 10 -2.89 2.55 3.58
CA ILE A 10 -1.75 1.91 4.23
C ILE A 10 -1.10 0.93 3.28
N LEU A 11 0.20 1.08 3.04
CA LEU A 11 0.99 0.15 2.22
C LEU A 11 1.72 -0.86 3.14
N ILE A 12 1.59 -2.15 2.86
CA ILE A 12 2.19 -3.24 3.65
C ILE A 12 2.87 -4.30 2.78
N SER A 13 3.82 -5.04 3.36
CA SER A 13 4.46 -6.20 2.71
C SER A 13 4.55 -7.45 3.59
N GLY A 14 3.97 -7.45 4.81
CA GLY A 14 4.22 -8.51 5.79
C GLY A 14 3.20 -8.62 6.93
N ASN A 15 3.70 -8.86 8.15
CA ASN A 15 2.88 -9.20 9.33
C ASN A 15 1.86 -8.11 9.74
N GLY A 16 2.19 -6.84 9.46
CA GLY A 16 1.27 -5.72 9.71
C GLY A 16 1.12 -5.35 11.19
N SER A 17 2.17 -5.48 12.01
CA SER A 17 2.14 -4.97 13.39
C SER A 17 1.93 -3.45 13.45
N ASN A 18 2.59 -2.69 12.57
CA ASN A 18 2.35 -1.24 12.43
C ASN A 18 0.91 -0.96 11.95
N LEU A 19 0.38 -1.77 11.04
CA LEU A 19 -1.02 -1.68 10.64
C LEU A 19 -1.97 -1.91 11.83
N GLN A 20 -1.71 -2.92 12.66
CA GLN A 20 -2.52 -3.16 13.86
C GLN A 20 -2.51 -1.95 14.79
N ALA A 21 -1.34 -1.37 15.08
CA ALA A 21 -1.24 -0.19 15.91
C ALA A 21 -2.02 1.01 15.34
N LEU A 22 -2.02 1.18 14.01
CA LEU A 22 -2.79 2.24 13.35
C LEU A 22 -4.29 1.98 13.41
N ILE A 23 -4.74 0.73 13.27
CA ILE A 23 -6.14 0.33 13.46
C ILE A 23 -6.58 0.66 14.89
N ASP A 24 -5.82 0.22 15.89
CA ASP A 24 -6.15 0.43 17.30
C ASP A 24 -6.17 1.93 17.64
N ALA A 25 -5.21 2.70 17.13
CA ALA A 25 -5.16 4.15 17.31
C ALA A 25 -6.32 4.87 16.60
N SER A 26 -6.75 4.43 15.41
CA SER A 26 -7.89 5.02 14.70
C SER A 26 -9.22 4.93 15.46
N GLN A 27 -9.29 4.01 16.43
CA GLN A 27 -10.43 3.80 17.31
C GLN A 27 -10.30 4.52 18.67
N THR A 28 -9.10 5.01 19.00
CA THR A 28 -8.76 5.53 20.33
C THR A 28 -8.09 6.90 20.24
N THR A 29 -6.76 6.92 20.06
CA THR A 29 -5.91 8.12 20.17
C THR A 29 -5.92 9.00 18.92
N MET A 30 -6.27 8.44 17.77
CA MET A 30 -6.36 9.12 16.47
C MET A 30 -7.75 8.93 15.84
N PRO A 31 -8.85 9.35 16.50
CA PRO A 31 -10.22 9.07 16.04
C PRO A 31 -10.57 9.70 14.68
N HIS A 32 -9.77 10.69 14.25
CA HIS A 32 -9.89 11.37 12.96
C HIS A 32 -9.17 10.65 11.81
N LEU A 33 -8.31 9.67 12.11
CA LEU A 33 -7.67 8.83 11.09
C LEU A 33 -8.69 7.80 10.58
N LYS A 34 -8.98 7.83 9.27
CA LYS A 34 -9.84 6.85 8.62
C LYS A 34 -9.02 6.04 7.63
N ILE A 35 -8.75 4.80 7.98
CA ILE A 35 -8.06 3.88 7.09
C ILE A 35 -9.08 3.40 6.04
N ILE A 36 -8.97 3.93 4.82
CA ILE A 36 -9.93 3.63 3.75
C ILE A 36 -9.53 2.40 2.92
N ARG A 37 -8.23 2.09 2.88
CA ARG A 37 -7.68 0.95 2.15
C ARG A 37 -6.37 0.47 2.75
N VAL A 38 -6.15 -0.84 2.72
CA VAL A 38 -4.83 -1.44 2.88
C VAL A 38 -4.40 -2.09 1.58
N ILE A 39 -3.24 -1.68 1.06
CA ILE A 39 -2.65 -2.25 -0.17
C ILE A 39 -1.44 -3.09 0.23
N SER A 40 -1.40 -4.34 -0.26
CA SER A 40 -0.26 -5.23 -0.07
C SER A 40 0.36 -5.62 -1.39
N ASN A 41 1.70 -5.67 -1.44
CA ASN A 41 2.42 -6.29 -2.54
C ASN A 41 2.74 -7.77 -2.34
N ARG A 42 2.27 -8.37 -1.24
CA ARG A 42 2.37 -9.80 -0.98
C ARG A 42 1.01 -10.39 -0.62
N LYS A 43 0.57 -11.39 -1.39
CA LYS A 43 -0.74 -12.05 -1.20
C LYS A 43 -0.84 -12.76 0.16
N THR A 44 0.30 -13.19 0.68
CA THR A 44 0.46 -13.90 1.95
C THR A 44 0.75 -12.97 3.13
N ALA A 45 0.68 -11.65 2.95
CA ALA A 45 0.87 -10.70 4.04
C ALA A 45 -0.25 -10.86 5.09
N TYR A 46 0.11 -11.26 6.32
CA TYR A 46 -0.85 -11.40 7.42
C TYR A 46 -1.55 -10.07 7.78
N GLY A 47 -0.94 -8.93 7.43
CA GLY A 47 -1.60 -7.63 7.56
C GLY A 47 -2.92 -7.53 6.76
N LEU A 48 -3.09 -8.28 5.67
CA LEU A 48 -4.37 -8.34 4.96
C LEU A 48 -5.47 -8.97 5.82
N THR A 49 -5.15 -10.01 6.58
CA THR A 49 -6.07 -10.65 7.52
C THR A 49 -6.46 -9.68 8.64
N ARG A 50 -5.51 -8.88 9.14
CA ARG A 50 -5.78 -7.83 10.14
C ARG A 50 -6.75 -6.77 9.61
N ALA A 51 -6.50 -6.27 8.40
CA ALA A 51 -7.37 -5.29 7.75
C ALA A 51 -8.79 -5.84 7.56
N GLN A 52 -8.92 -7.08 7.08
CA GLN A 52 -10.21 -7.75 6.95
C GLN A 52 -10.93 -7.90 8.29
N GLY A 53 -10.21 -8.29 9.35
CA GLY A 53 -10.77 -8.38 10.71
C GLY A 53 -11.30 -7.05 11.25
N ALA A 54 -10.72 -5.93 10.79
CA ALA A 54 -11.18 -4.57 11.10
C ALA A 54 -12.21 -4.02 10.09
N SER A 55 -12.70 -4.85 9.16
CA SER A 55 -13.61 -4.44 8.07
C SER A 55 -13.05 -3.34 7.16
N ILE A 56 -11.74 -3.29 7.01
CA ILE A 56 -11.05 -2.35 6.12
C ILE A 56 -10.88 -3.00 4.76
N PRO A 57 -11.29 -2.35 3.66
CA PRO A 57 -11.07 -2.84 2.31
C PRO A 57 -9.58 -3.12 2.04
N THR A 58 -9.28 -4.20 1.31
CA THR A 58 -7.90 -4.56 0.95
C THR A 58 -7.72 -4.64 -0.56
N THR A 59 -6.51 -4.35 -1.04
CA THR A 59 -6.10 -4.56 -2.43
C THR A 59 -4.76 -5.26 -2.47
N TYR A 60 -4.63 -6.24 -3.36
CA TYR A 60 -3.36 -6.91 -3.64
C TYR A 60 -2.79 -6.38 -4.95
N HIS A 61 -1.62 -5.75 -4.89
CA HIS A 61 -0.90 -5.21 -6.04
C HIS A 61 0.58 -5.57 -5.97
N ASN A 62 1.02 -6.52 -6.79
CA ASN A 62 2.39 -7.03 -6.74
C ASN A 62 3.14 -6.88 -8.06
N LEU A 63 4.47 -6.82 -7.95
CA LEU A 63 5.39 -6.86 -9.08
C LEU A 63 5.48 -8.31 -9.60
N LEU A 64 4.47 -8.78 -10.34
CA LEU A 64 4.50 -10.10 -10.96
C LEU A 64 5.51 -10.12 -12.11
N ALA A 65 6.43 -11.08 -12.04
CA ALA A 65 7.16 -11.53 -13.21
C ALA A 65 6.15 -12.14 -14.22
N GLY A 66 6.17 -11.64 -15.44
CA GLY A 66 5.19 -11.88 -16.52
C GLY A 66 4.22 -10.71 -16.73
N LYS A 67 3.96 -9.87 -15.72
CA LYS A 67 3.13 -8.65 -15.86
C LYS A 67 3.96 -7.43 -16.27
N TYR A 68 5.16 -7.28 -15.70
CA TYR A 68 6.00 -6.10 -15.93
C TYR A 68 7.35 -6.43 -16.58
N HIS A 69 7.93 -7.61 -16.31
CA HIS A 69 9.12 -8.15 -16.99
C HIS A 69 9.15 -9.68 -16.85
N SER A 70 9.93 -10.40 -17.67
CA SER A 70 10.05 -11.86 -17.57
C SER A 70 10.80 -12.30 -16.31
N LYS A 71 10.58 -13.53 -15.79
CA LYS A 71 11.26 -14.02 -14.56
C LYS A 71 12.79 -14.08 -14.68
N ASP A 72 13.26 -14.36 -15.88
CA ASP A 72 14.69 -14.52 -16.19
C ASP A 72 15.31 -13.23 -16.74
N GLU A 73 14.58 -12.11 -16.67
CA GLU A 73 15.05 -10.82 -17.13
C GLU A 73 16.25 -10.35 -16.29
N LYS A 74 17.31 -9.94 -16.98
CA LYS A 74 18.57 -9.47 -16.37
C LYS A 74 18.98 -8.09 -16.85
N ASP A 75 18.33 -7.57 -17.89
CA ASP A 75 18.61 -6.23 -18.38
C ASP A 75 18.17 -5.20 -17.32
N PRO A 76 19.12 -4.41 -16.76
CA PRO A 76 18.81 -3.42 -15.74
C PRO A 76 17.80 -2.36 -16.22
N SER A 77 17.81 -2.01 -17.51
CA SER A 77 16.90 -1.03 -18.07
C SER A 77 15.45 -1.54 -18.12
N VAL A 78 15.27 -2.82 -18.46
CA VAL A 78 13.96 -3.48 -18.48
C VAL A 78 13.42 -3.65 -17.05
N ILE A 79 14.28 -4.05 -16.11
CA ILE A 79 13.91 -4.15 -14.69
C ILE A 79 13.51 -2.78 -14.13
N GLN A 80 14.22 -1.72 -14.50
CA GLN A 80 13.92 -0.36 -14.06
C GLN A 80 12.58 0.12 -14.63
N ALA A 81 12.35 0.01 -15.94
CA ALA A 81 11.08 0.36 -16.58
C ALA A 81 9.89 -0.43 -15.99
N ALA A 82 10.11 -1.69 -15.62
CA ALA A 82 9.10 -2.50 -14.95
C ALA A 82 8.72 -2.01 -13.55
N ARG A 83 9.69 -1.46 -12.80
CA ARG A 83 9.46 -0.86 -11.48
C ARG A 83 8.69 0.45 -11.61
N GLU A 84 9.11 1.32 -12.52
CA GLU A 84 8.41 2.58 -12.81
C GLU A 84 6.96 2.33 -13.20
N LYS A 85 6.72 1.35 -14.09
CA LYS A 85 5.36 0.97 -14.45
C LYS A 85 4.55 0.42 -13.27
N TYR A 86 5.17 -0.39 -12.41
CA TYR A 86 4.51 -0.92 -11.22
C TYR A 86 4.13 0.18 -10.22
N ASP A 87 5.00 1.18 -10.03
CA ASP A 87 4.76 2.31 -9.15
C ASP A 87 3.72 3.27 -9.74
N ALA A 88 3.70 3.47 -11.05
CA ALA A 88 2.63 4.21 -11.74
C ALA A 88 1.27 3.52 -11.56
N ASP A 89 1.18 2.21 -11.80
CA ASP A 89 -0.06 1.44 -11.56
C ASP A 89 -0.49 1.51 -10.07
N LEU A 90 0.46 1.55 -9.12
CA LEU A 90 0.18 1.73 -7.69
C LEU A 90 -0.32 3.15 -7.38
N ALA A 91 0.28 4.17 -8.00
CA ALA A 91 -0.12 5.57 -7.86
C ALA A 91 -1.55 5.77 -8.37
N ASP A 92 -1.90 5.23 -9.54
CA ASP A 92 -3.26 5.27 -10.09
C ASP A 92 -4.29 4.66 -9.12
N LEU A 93 -3.98 3.50 -8.55
CA LEU A 93 -4.82 2.83 -7.57
C LEU A 93 -5.04 3.72 -6.33
N VAL A 94 -3.97 4.33 -5.82
CA VAL A 94 -4.03 5.22 -4.65
C VAL A 94 -4.82 6.49 -4.96
N ILE A 95 -4.51 7.17 -6.06
CA ILE A 95 -5.13 8.44 -6.48
C ILE A 95 -6.62 8.26 -6.73
N SER A 96 -7.04 7.13 -7.30
CA SER A 96 -8.46 6.84 -7.58
C SER A 96 -9.35 6.87 -6.33
N GLU A 97 -8.79 6.60 -5.16
CA GLU A 97 -9.51 6.61 -3.87
C GLU A 97 -9.40 7.95 -3.12
N GLN A 98 -8.67 8.93 -3.67
CA GLN A 98 -8.51 10.29 -3.13
C GLN A 98 -8.18 10.32 -1.62
N PRO A 99 -7.05 9.70 -1.20
CA PRO A 99 -6.57 9.80 0.18
C PRO A 99 -5.96 11.16 0.48
N ASP A 100 -5.98 11.52 1.75
CA ASP A 100 -5.25 12.69 2.26
C ASP A 100 -3.79 12.33 2.60
N ILE A 101 -3.54 11.05 2.93
CA ILE A 101 -2.20 10.56 3.29
C ILE A 101 -2.00 9.10 2.88
N ILE A 102 -0.75 8.76 2.54
CA ILE A 102 -0.28 7.38 2.35
C ILE A 102 0.69 7.05 3.48
N ILE A 103 0.51 5.90 4.13
CA ILE A 103 1.36 5.46 5.25
C ILE A 103 2.05 4.14 4.89
N CYS A 104 3.38 4.15 4.84
CA CYS A 104 4.21 2.96 4.60
C CYS A 104 4.41 2.16 5.90
N ALA A 105 3.50 1.23 6.21
CA ALA A 105 3.53 0.42 7.42
C ALA A 105 4.26 -0.92 7.20
N GLY A 106 5.57 -0.86 7.04
CA GLY A 106 6.38 -2.05 6.71
C GLY A 106 6.32 -2.41 5.22
N TRP A 107 6.32 -1.38 4.37
CA TRP A 107 6.47 -1.49 2.92
C TRP A 107 7.92 -1.80 2.56
N MET A 108 8.14 -2.90 1.84
CA MET A 108 9.48 -3.40 1.50
C MET A 108 9.81 -3.23 0.00
N HIS A 109 9.17 -2.27 -0.67
CA HIS A 109 9.46 -1.90 -2.06
C HIS A 109 9.95 -0.45 -2.09
N ILE A 110 11.06 -0.20 -2.76
CA ILE A 110 11.55 1.16 -2.97
C ILE A 110 10.66 1.77 -4.06
N LEU A 111 10.04 2.90 -3.75
CA LEU A 111 9.29 3.69 -4.73
C LEU A 111 10.30 4.34 -5.69
N ALA A 112 10.02 4.28 -6.98
CA ALA A 112 10.79 4.92 -8.02
C ALA A 112 10.85 6.45 -7.79
N THR A 113 11.94 7.06 -8.26
CA THR A 113 12.20 8.50 -8.10
C THR A 113 11.26 9.39 -8.91
N ASP A 114 10.65 8.85 -9.97
CA ASP A 114 9.68 9.52 -10.83
C ASP A 114 8.35 8.77 -10.78
N VAL A 115 7.44 9.23 -9.94
CA VAL A 115 6.02 8.88 -9.95
C VAL A 115 5.26 10.13 -10.40
N HIS A 116 4.82 10.13 -11.66
CA HIS A 116 4.05 11.22 -12.26
C HIS A 116 2.57 11.15 -11.88
#